data_AF-A0A6J5X1L5-F1
#
_entry.id   AF-A0A6J5X1L5-F1
#
_cell.length_a   1.000
_cell.length_b   1.000
_cell.length_c   1.000
_cell.angle_alpha   90.00
_cell.angle_beta   90.00
_cell.angle_gamma   90.00
#
_symmetry.space_group_name_H-M   'P 1'
#
loop_
_entity.id
_entity.type
_entity.pdbx_description
1 polymer ?
#
loop_
_entity_poly.entity_id
_entity_poly.type
_entity_poly.pdbx_seq_one_letter_code
_entity_poly.pdbx_strand_id
1 'polypeptide(L)'
;MVYMVHVTFSINSICHTWGTQVWDTGDSSRNNWLFGLLAHGEGWHNNHHAFDYSARQGLEWWQIDTTWYLIRFLQALGLATEVKLPTEAHKKRKALYNKVINKKEKLGTVGNNGKLQAVK
;
A
#
# COMPACT_ATOMS: atom_id res chain seq x y z
N MET A 1 14.12 20.54 11.12
CA MET A 1 14.86 19.31 10.74
C MET A 1 14.48 18.11 11.61
N VAL A 2 14.56 18.21 12.94
CA VAL A 2 14.23 17.11 13.88
C VAL A 2 12.81 16.56 13.70
N TYR A 3 11.78 17.41 13.63
CA TYR A 3 10.39 16.99 13.43
C TYR A 3 10.17 16.15 12.17
N MET A 4 10.69 16.60 11.02
CA MET A 4 10.52 15.90 9.75
C MET A 4 11.15 14.50 9.78
N VAL A 5 12.35 14.38 10.35
CA VAL A 5 13.04 13.08 10.48
C VAL A 5 12.26 12.13 11.38
N HIS A 6 11.70 12.60 12.50
CA HIS A 6 10.85 11.78 13.35
C HIS A 6 9.58 11.33 12.65
N VAL A 7 8.93 12.20 11.86
CA VAL A 7 7.75 11.84 11.08
C VAL A 7 8.09 10.77 10.04
N THR A 8 9.17 10.94 9.27
CA THR A 8 9.60 9.96 8.25
C THR A 8 9.88 8.58 8.86
N PHE A 9 10.63 8.52 9.98
CA PHE A 9 10.88 7.23 10.62
C PHE A 9 9.64 6.63 11.29
N SER A 10 8.74 7.48 11.80
CA SER A 10 7.47 7.03 12.37
C SER A 10 6.59 6.36 11.32
N ILE A 11 6.61 6.83 10.07
CA ILE A 11 5.90 6.17 8.95
C ILE A 11 6.44 4.75 8.75
N ASN A 12 7.77 4.58 8.69
CA ASN A 12 8.37 3.26 8.50
C ASN A 12 8.03 2.29 9.64
N SER A 13 7.90 2.77 10.88
CA SER A 13 7.49 1.90 12.00
C SER A 13 5.98 1.66 12.04
N ILE A 14 5.17 2.72 11.92
CA ILE A 14 3.73 2.64 12.15
C ILE A 14 3.01 2.08 10.93
N CYS A 15 3.35 2.49 9.72
CA CYS A 15 2.74 1.95 8.50
C CYS A 15 3.17 0.50 8.20
N HIS A 16 4.16 -0.05 8.90
CA HIS A 16 4.49 -1.49 8.82
C HIS A 16 3.91 -2.33 9.96
N THR A 17 3.30 -1.69 10.97
CA THR A 17 2.74 -2.37 12.15
C THR A 17 1.23 -2.19 12.27
N TRP A 18 0.72 -1.01 11.93
CA TRP A 18 -0.68 -0.62 12.15
C TRP A 18 -1.32 0.05 10.94
N GLY A 19 -2.40 -0.57 10.46
CA GLY A 19 -3.18 -0.11 9.32
C GLY A 19 -3.81 -1.25 8.53
N THR A 20 -4.33 -0.94 7.35
CA THR A 20 -4.98 -1.90 6.46
C THR A 20 -4.02 -2.35 5.35
N GLN A 21 -3.90 -3.67 5.17
CA GLN A 21 -3.13 -4.24 4.07
C GLN A 21 -4.10 -4.69 2.97
N VAL A 22 -4.17 -3.92 1.88
CA VAL A 22 -5.09 -4.15 0.75
C VAL A 22 -4.42 -5.04 -0.30
N TRP A 23 -3.11 -4.86 -0.47
CA TRP A 23 -2.28 -5.55 -1.45
C TRP A 23 -1.30 -6.49 -0.77
N ASP A 24 -1.18 -7.70 -1.31
CA ASP A 24 -0.09 -8.60 -0.97
C ASP A 24 1.16 -8.18 -1.75
N THR A 25 2.09 -7.60 -1.01
CA THR A 25 3.37 -7.06 -1.48
C THR A 25 4.55 -7.90 -1.02
N GLY A 26 4.32 -8.99 -0.28
CA GLY A 26 5.38 -9.80 0.34
C GLY A 26 6.05 -9.14 1.56
N ASP A 27 5.56 -7.98 2.00
CA ASP A 27 6.02 -7.27 3.19
C ASP A 27 4.85 -6.93 4.13
N SER A 28 5.16 -6.28 5.26
CA SER A 28 4.16 -5.87 6.25
C SER A 28 3.61 -4.46 6.02
N SER A 29 3.76 -3.89 4.83
CA SER A 29 3.29 -2.52 4.54
C SER A 29 1.77 -2.41 4.67
N ARG A 30 1.29 -1.32 5.27
CA ARG A 30 -0.12 -1.05 5.57
C ARG A 30 -0.47 0.39 5.24
N ASN A 31 -1.69 0.60 4.78
CA ASN A 31 -2.29 1.91 4.61
C ASN A 31 -2.78 2.44 5.97
N ASN A 32 -2.39 3.68 6.29
CA ASN A 32 -2.76 4.38 7.50
C ASN A 32 -3.27 5.78 7.16
N TRP A 33 -4.57 6.02 7.35
CA TRP A 33 -5.23 7.26 6.96
C TRP A 33 -4.75 8.48 7.76
N LEU A 34 -4.40 8.29 9.04
CA LEU A 34 -3.89 9.36 9.89
C LEU A 34 -2.54 9.86 9.37
N PHE A 35 -1.64 8.92 9.04
CA PHE A 35 -0.37 9.25 8.41
C PHE A 35 -0.52 9.66 6.95
N GLY A 36 -1.59 9.25 6.27
CA GLY A 36 -1.93 9.76 4.93
C GLY A 36 -2.12 11.28 4.97
N LEU A 37 -2.78 11.79 6.01
CA LEU A 37 -2.97 13.23 6.22
C LEU A 37 -1.72 13.92 6.77
N LEU A 38 -1.10 13.37 7.81
CA LEU A 38 0.04 14.01 8.49
C LEU A 38 1.33 14.00 7.67
N ALA A 39 1.52 12.98 6.84
CA ALA A 39 2.70 12.79 6.01
C ALA A 39 2.44 13.02 4.52
N HIS A 40 1.44 13.85 4.18
CA HIS A 40 1.22 14.35 2.83
C HIS A 40 0.94 13.26 1.76
N GLY A 41 0.48 12.07 2.15
CA GLY A 41 0.20 10.95 1.24
C GLY A 41 0.97 9.66 1.56
N GLU A 42 2.12 9.77 2.26
CA GLU A 42 3.02 8.64 2.54
C GLU A 42 2.40 7.54 3.41
N GLY A 43 1.31 7.86 4.12
CA GLY A 43 0.55 6.87 4.89
C GLY A 43 -0.18 5.84 4.03
N TRP A 44 -0.35 6.06 2.72
CA TRP A 44 -0.86 5.03 1.79
C TRP A 44 0.24 4.04 1.40
N HIS A 45 0.95 3.54 2.40
CA HIS A 45 2.23 2.85 2.24
C HIS A 45 2.07 1.50 1.54
N ASN A 46 1.00 0.76 1.81
CA ASN A 46 0.73 -0.50 1.13
C ASN A 46 0.37 -0.29 -0.35
N ASN A 47 -0.34 0.78 -0.68
CA ASN A 47 -0.58 1.14 -2.07
C ASN A 47 0.72 1.52 -2.79
N HIS A 48 1.58 2.29 -2.12
CA HIS A 48 2.89 2.67 -2.66
C HIS A 48 3.75 1.43 -2.93
N HIS A 49 3.84 0.49 -2.00
CA HIS A 49 4.59 -0.76 -2.19
C HIS A 49 3.96 -1.67 -3.27
N ALA A 50 2.64 -1.59 -3.47
CA ALA A 50 1.98 -2.34 -4.53
C ALA A 50 2.24 -1.78 -5.93
N PHE A 51 2.39 -0.46 -6.04
CA PHE A 51 2.59 0.29 -7.28
C PHE A 51 3.66 1.37 -7.08
N ASP A 52 4.89 0.95 -6.84
CA ASP A 52 6.07 1.78 -6.57
C ASP A 52 6.37 2.79 -7.70
N TYR A 53 6.08 2.40 -8.94
CA TYR A 53 6.24 3.26 -10.12
C TYR A 53 5.17 4.36 -10.25
N SER A 54 4.12 4.34 -9.42
CA SER A 54 3.03 5.30 -9.46
C SER A 54 3.43 6.61 -8.81
N ALA A 55 3.19 7.72 -9.50
CA ALA A 55 3.31 9.07 -8.93
C ALA A 55 2.23 9.37 -7.86
N ARG A 56 1.19 8.54 -7.78
CA ARG A 56 0.08 8.66 -6.83
C ARG A 56 0.10 7.49 -5.84
N GLN A 57 0.13 7.78 -4.54
CA GLN A 57 0.13 6.80 -3.46
C GLN A 57 -1.30 6.50 -3.00
N GLY A 58 -2.16 7.51 -2.91
CA GLY A 58 -3.58 7.34 -2.56
C GLY A 58 -4.42 6.88 -3.75
N LEU A 59 -4.72 5.59 -3.91
CA LEU A 59 -5.43 5.06 -5.09
C LEU A 59 -6.93 5.34 -5.09
N GLU A 60 -7.55 5.45 -3.91
CA GLU A 60 -8.98 5.73 -3.76
C GLU A 60 -9.27 7.24 -3.75
N TRP A 61 -10.50 7.62 -4.06
CA TRP A 61 -10.90 9.04 -4.13
C TRP A 61 -10.86 9.75 -2.76
N TRP A 62 -11.06 9.02 -1.67
CA TRP A 62 -11.02 9.53 -0.29
C TRP A 62 -9.60 9.53 0.31
N GLN A 63 -8.63 8.93 -0.39
CA GLN A 63 -7.25 8.87 0.05
C GLN A 63 -6.52 10.17 -0.30
N ILE A 64 -6.47 11.08 0.66
CA ILE A 64 -5.82 12.39 0.52
C ILE A 64 -4.32 12.19 0.30
N ASP A 65 -3.83 12.74 -0.80
CA ASP A 65 -2.44 12.62 -1.25
C ASP A 65 -1.97 14.00 -1.72
N THR A 66 -1.34 14.73 -0.81
CA THR A 66 -0.94 16.12 -1.05
C THR A 66 0.22 16.20 -2.04
N THR A 67 1.14 15.21 -2.03
CA THR A 67 2.22 15.13 -3.00
C THR A 67 1.68 14.88 -4.41
N TRP A 68 0.65 14.06 -4.56
CA TRP A 68 -0.05 13.88 -5.83
C TRP A 68 -0.67 15.18 -6.35
N TYR A 69 -1.32 15.96 -5.49
CA TYR A 69 -1.90 17.25 -5.89
C TYR A 69 -0.81 18.24 -6.36
N LEU A 70 0.35 18.24 -5.71
CA LEU A 70 1.51 19.02 -6.15
C LEU A 70 2.03 18.56 -7.51
N ILE A 71 2.17 17.25 -7.74
CA ILE A 71 2.58 16.70 -9.04
C ILE A 71 1.59 17.09 -10.14
N ARG A 72 0.28 17.03 -9.85
CA ARG A 72 -0.78 17.48 -10.76
C ARG A 72 -0.69 18.96 -11.09
N PHE A 73 -0.35 19.79 -10.11
CA PHE A 73 -0.12 21.21 -10.33
C PHE A 73 1.10 21.45 -11.22
N LEU A 74 2.23 20.76 -10.96
CA LEU A 74 3.43 20.83 -11.79
C LEU A 74 3.17 20.31 -13.21
N GLN A 75 2.33 19.28 -13.36
CA GLN A 75 1.90 18.78 -14.66
C GLN A 75 1.07 19.81 -15.43
N ALA A 76 0.19 20.54 -14.76
CA ALA A 76 -0.57 21.62 -15.38
C ALA A 76 0.31 22.79 -15.85
N LEU A 77 1.42 23.05 -15.15
CA LEU A 77 2.44 24.02 -15.54
C LEU A 77 3.38 23.52 -16.65
N GLY A 78 3.26 22.25 -17.07
CA GLY A 78 4.15 21.63 -18.05
C GLY A 78 5.53 21.24 -17.50
N LEU A 79 5.74 21.32 -16.18
CA LEU A 79 7.01 20.98 -15.53
C LEU A 79 7.15 19.47 -15.27
N ALA A 80 6.03 18.76 -15.10
CA ALA A 80 5.99 17.31 -14.97
C ALA A 80 5.29 16.70 -16.19
N THR A 81 6.04 16.01 -17.05
CA THR A 81 5.54 15.52 -18.35
C THR A 81 5.25 14.02 -18.36
N GLU A 82 6.09 13.20 -17.72
CA GLU A 82 5.98 11.73 -17.75
C GLU A 82 5.41 11.13 -16.45
N VAL A 83 4.27 11.65 -16.00
CA VAL A 83 3.62 11.18 -14.77
C VAL A 83 2.97 9.82 -14.99
N LYS A 84 3.46 8.78 -14.28
CA LYS A 84 2.95 7.40 -14.37
C LYS A 84 1.89 7.11 -13.32
N LEU A 85 0.83 6.42 -13.74
CA LEU A 85 -0.25 5.95 -12.86
C LEU A 85 -0.58 4.49 -13.15
N PRO A 86 -1.04 3.72 -12.15
CA PRO A 86 -1.45 2.35 -12.35
C PRO A 86 -2.75 2.30 -13.15
N THR A 87 -2.71 1.60 -14.27
CA THR A 87 -3.91 1.33 -15.08
C THR A 87 -4.85 0.40 -14.32
N GLU A 88 -6.15 0.48 -14.64
CA GLU A 88 -7.15 -0.42 -14.07
C GLU A 88 -6.85 -1.90 -14.37
N ALA A 89 -6.22 -2.18 -15.51
CA ALA A 89 -5.73 -3.52 -15.84
C ALA A 89 -4.63 -3.99 -14.87
N HIS A 90 -3.67 -3.12 -14.52
CA HIS A 90 -2.63 -3.43 -13.54
C HIS A 90 -3.22 -3.68 -12.15
N LYS A 91 -4.16 -2.85 -11.70
CA LYS A 91 -4.87 -3.04 -10.43
C LYS A 91 -5.61 -4.37 -10.39
N LYS A 92 -6.37 -4.69 -11.43
CA LYS A 92 -7.11 -5.97 -11.55
C LYS A 92 -6.17 -7.18 -11.53
N ARG A 93 -5.03 -7.10 -12.24
CA ARG A 93 -4.02 -8.18 -12.26
C ARG A 93 -3.43 -8.42 -10.87
N LYS A 94 -3.06 -7.36 -10.16
CA LYS A 94 -2.56 -7.45 -8.77
C LYS A 94 -3.65 -8.01 -7.83
N ALA A 95 -4.89 -7.55 -7.96
CA ALA A 95 -6.01 -8.05 -7.16
C ALA A 95 -6.28 -9.56 -7.41
N LEU A 96 -6.18 -10.01 -8.67
CA LEU A 96 -6.28 -11.43 -9.01
C LEU A 96 -5.13 -12.24 -8.38
N TYR A 97 -3.90 -11.75 -8.50
CA TYR A 97 -2.72 -12.36 -7.90
C TYR A 97 -2.91 -12.54 -6.39
N ASN A 98 -3.33 -11.50 -5.67
CA ASN A 98 -3.59 -11.58 -4.22
C ASN A 98 -4.67 -12.63 -3.88
N LYS A 99 -5.74 -12.73 -4.70
CA LYS A 99 -6.77 -13.77 -4.52
C LYS A 99 -6.19 -15.18 -4.68
N VAL A 100 -5.30 -15.39 -5.65
CA VAL A 100 -4.65 -16.68 -5.91
C VAL A 100 -3.73 -17.06 -4.76
N ILE A 101 -2.89 -16.14 -4.28
CA ILE A 101 -1.99 -16.39 -3.15
C ILE A 101 -2.78 -16.72 -1.89
N ASN A 102 -3.76 -15.90 -1.52
CA ASN A 102 -4.62 -16.15 -0.37
C ASN A 102 -5.34 -17.50 -0.45
N LYS A 103 -5.77 -17.92 -1.65
CA LYS A 103 -6.38 -19.24 -1.87
C LYS A 103 -5.36 -20.36 -1.70
N LYS A 104 -4.14 -20.21 -2.23
CA LYS A 104 -3.05 -21.18 -2.10
C LYS A 104 -2.64 -21.37 -0.64
N GLU A 105 -2.52 -20.30 0.13
CA GLU A 105 -2.24 -20.35 1.57
C GLU A 105 -3.33 -21.07 2.34
N LYS A 106 -4.61 -20.77 2.04
CA LYS A 106 -5.75 -21.50 2.64
C LYS A 106 -5.74 -22.99 2.28
N LEU A 107 -5.41 -23.36 1.05
CA LEU A 107 -5.33 -24.77 0.66
C LEU A 107 -4.12 -25.49 1.26
N GLY A 108 -2.97 -24.81 1.36
CA GLY A 108 -1.75 -25.36 1.99
C GLY A 108 -1.89 -25.52 3.51
N THR A 109 -2.59 -24.60 4.18
CA THR A 109 -2.92 -24.72 5.61
C THR A 109 -3.95 -25.81 5.89
N VAL A 110 -4.96 -25.98 5.01
CA VAL A 110 -5.92 -27.09 5.10
C VAL A 110 -5.26 -28.45 4.82
N GLY A 111 -4.28 -28.51 3.91
CA GLY A 111 -3.53 -29.74 3.62
C GLY A 111 -2.61 -30.20 4.76
N ASN A 112 -2.20 -29.31 5.67
CA ASN A 112 -1.26 -29.62 6.75
C ASN A 112 -1.94 -29.85 8.12
N ASN A 113 -3.23 -29.54 8.26
CA ASN A 113 -4.01 -29.73 9.50
C ASN A 113 -4.69 -31.12 9.60
N GLY A 114 -4.24 -32.11 8.82
CA GLY A 114 -4.72 -33.49 8.86
C GLY A 114 -4.23 -34.33 10.06
N LYS A 115 -3.90 -33.72 11.20
CA LYS A 115 -3.58 -34.46 12.45
C LYS A 115 -4.62 -34.13 13.51
N LEU A 116 -5.46 -35.13 13.82
CA LEU A 116 -6.29 -35.16 15.02
C LEU A 116 -5.42 -34.83 16.24
N GLN A 117 -5.78 -33.79 16.99
CA GLN A 117 -5.33 -33.70 18.37
C GLN A 117 -6.17 -34.68 19.19
N ALA A 118 -5.56 -35.80 19.56
CA ALA A 118 -6.13 -36.73 20.53
C ALA A 118 -6.14 -36.03 21.89
N VAL A 119 -7.34 -35.79 22.41
CA VAL A 119 -7.59 -35.39 23.79
C VAL A 119 -7.07 -36.50 24.71
N LYS A 120 -6.18 -36.16 25.64
CA LYS A 120 -5.91 -36.91 26.87
C LYS A 120 -5.81 -35.92 28.03
#